data_AF-A0AAV6VBD0-F1
#
_entry.id   AF-A0AAV6VBD0-F1
#
_cell.length_a   1.000
_cell.length_b   1.000
_cell.length_c   1.000
_cell.angle_alpha   90.00
_cell.angle_beta   90.00
_cell.angle_gamma   90.00
#
_symmetry.space_group_name_H-M   'P 1'
#
loop_
_entity.id
_entity.type
_entity.pdbx_description
1 polymer ?
#
loop_
_entity_poly.entity_id
_entity_poly.type
_entity_poly.pdbx_seq_one_letter_code
_entity_poly.pdbx_strand_id
1 'polypeptide(L)'
;MSRNGITHIRTAPYHPNSNGIAERAVCTTKSALKKITEGPFAQRLARFLFSYRRTPSAAMGRSPAENMFGRPMRSSLDLLKGTGNSTKKQGPCYMSVFLPLQTRGEDPPLGLRELVWARNFGRGSK
;
A
#
# COMPACT_ATOMS: atom_id res chain seq x y z
N MET A 1 -19.14 17.09 5.35
CA MET A 1 -18.48 15.96 4.65
C MET A 1 -19.50 14.85 4.39
N SER A 2 -20.46 15.07 3.48
CA SER A 2 -21.54 14.09 3.22
C SER A 2 -22.09 14.16 1.79
N ARG A 3 -21.49 14.96 0.90
CA ARG A 3 -22.04 15.18 -0.45
C ARG A 3 -21.97 13.94 -1.35
N ASN A 4 -21.06 13.00 -1.03
CA ASN A 4 -20.79 11.80 -1.82
C ASN A 4 -21.05 10.50 -1.05
N GLY A 5 -21.65 10.54 0.15
CA GLY A 5 -21.90 9.34 0.95
C GLY A 5 -20.65 8.62 1.49
N ILE A 6 -19.51 9.31 1.58
CA ILE A 6 -18.23 8.72 2.01
C ILE A 6 -18.05 8.90 3.52
N THR A 7 -17.76 7.81 4.23
CA THR A 7 -17.38 7.81 5.65
C THR A 7 -15.88 8.03 5.80
N HIS A 8 -15.48 9.06 6.56
CA HIS A 8 -14.07 9.34 6.82
C HIS A 8 -13.62 8.64 8.11
N ILE A 9 -12.83 7.58 7.96
CA ILE A 9 -12.21 6.86 9.06
C ILE A 9 -10.88 7.55 9.40
N ARG A 10 -10.69 7.91 10.68
CA ARG A 10 -9.48 8.56 11.17
C ARG A 10 -8.69 7.61 12.04
N THR A 11 -7.37 7.66 11.93
CA THR A 11 -6.44 6.94 12.80
C THR A 11 -6.11 7.76 14.04
N ALA A 12 -5.61 7.11 15.08
CA ALA A 12 -5.12 7.80 16.27
C ALA A 12 -4.04 8.83 15.91
N PRO A 13 -3.97 9.97 16.60
CA PRO A 13 -2.96 10.98 16.36
C PRO A 13 -1.56 10.40 16.63
N TYR A 14 -0.58 10.79 15.81
CA TYR A 14 0.82 10.31 15.91
C TYR A 14 1.00 8.79 15.84
N HIS A 15 0.05 8.08 15.24
CA HIS A 15 0.12 6.64 15.05
C HIS A 15 0.21 6.24 13.56
N PRO A 16 1.40 6.44 12.94
CA PRO A 16 1.62 6.17 11.52
C PRO A 16 1.34 4.72 11.11
N ASN A 17 1.62 3.79 12.04
CA ASN A 17 1.45 2.35 11.81
C ASN A 17 0.01 1.95 11.46
N SER A 18 -1.02 2.65 11.96
CA SER A 18 -2.41 2.39 11.57
C SER A 18 -2.69 2.63 10.08
N ASN A 19 -1.93 3.51 9.43
CA ASN A 19 -2.02 3.76 7.98
C ASN A 19 -0.78 3.27 7.24
N GLY A 20 -0.14 2.21 7.76
CA GLY A 20 1.17 1.75 7.29
C GLY A 20 1.22 1.40 5.80
N ILE A 21 0.12 0.92 5.20
CA ILE A 21 0.06 0.61 3.76
C ILE A 21 0.24 1.90 2.92
N ALA A 22 -0.46 2.98 3.28
CA ALA A 22 -0.33 4.25 2.58
C ALA A 22 1.08 4.83 2.74
N GLU A 23 1.65 4.75 3.94
CA GLU A 23 3.02 5.22 4.20
C GLU A 23 4.07 4.42 3.43
N ARG A 24 3.91 3.09 3.37
CA ARG A 24 4.77 2.24 2.54
C ARG A 24 4.66 2.62 1.07
N ALA A 25 3.47 2.88 0.56
CA ALA A 25 3.30 3.37 -0.81
C ALA A 25 4.04 4.69 -1.05
N VAL A 26 3.97 5.65 -0.12
CA VAL A 26 4.73 6.91 -0.19
C VAL A 26 6.25 6.68 -0.17
N CYS A 27 6.73 5.74 0.64
CA CYS A 27 8.15 5.38 0.66
C CYS A 27 8.60 4.82 -0.70
N THR A 28 7.81 3.91 -1.28
CA THR A 28 8.08 3.33 -2.61
C THR A 28 8.06 4.40 -3.69
N THR A 29 7.08 5.31 -3.69
CA THR A 29 6.98 6.39 -4.69
C THR A 29 8.19 7.31 -4.62
N LYS A 30 8.57 7.78 -3.42
CA LYS A 30 9.76 8.62 -3.22
C LYS A 30 11.03 7.91 -3.67
N SER A 31 11.19 6.65 -3.32
CA SER A 31 12.37 5.85 -3.67
C SER A 31 12.50 5.65 -5.18
N ALA A 32 11.39 5.45 -5.88
CA ALA A 32 11.38 5.31 -7.33
C ALA A 32 11.60 6.64 -8.05
N LEU A 33 10.99 7.73 -7.58
CA LEU A 33 11.19 9.06 -8.17
C LEU A 33 12.63 9.56 -8.01
N LYS A 34 13.34 9.16 -6.94
CA LYS A 34 14.78 9.40 -6.80
C LYS A 34 15.61 8.69 -7.89
N LYS A 35 15.16 7.54 -8.37
CA LYS A 35 15.86 6.74 -9.41
C LYS A 35 15.57 7.25 -10.83
N ILE A 36 14.35 7.71 -11.08
CA ILE A 36 13.96 8.25 -12.39
C ILE A 36 14.41 9.70 -12.44
N THR A 37 15.50 10.00 -13.13
CA THR A 37 16.07 11.36 -13.23
C THR A 37 15.55 12.15 -14.44
N GLU A 38 15.05 11.47 -15.46
CA GLU A 38 14.74 12.08 -16.76
C GLU A 38 13.29 12.53 -16.92
N GLY A 39 13.10 13.66 -17.60
CA GLY A 39 11.80 14.17 -18.03
C GLY A 39 11.06 15.02 -16.99
N PRO A 40 9.95 15.67 -17.39
CA PRO A 40 9.14 16.48 -16.50
C PRO A 40 8.53 15.63 -15.38
N PHE A 41 8.33 16.23 -14.20
CA PHE A 41 7.84 15.54 -13.00
C PHE A 41 6.56 14.73 -13.24
N ALA A 42 5.58 15.30 -13.95
CA ALA A 42 4.33 14.63 -14.27
C ALA A 42 4.54 13.34 -15.08
N GLN A 43 5.46 13.36 -16.05
CA GLN A 43 5.78 12.19 -16.85
C GLN A 43 6.52 11.13 -16.02
N ARG A 44 7.45 11.55 -15.15
CA ARG A 44 8.15 10.66 -14.21
C ARG A 44 7.17 9.95 -13.28
N LEU A 45 6.23 10.70 -12.73
CA LEU A 45 5.17 10.16 -11.87
C LEU A 45 4.26 9.20 -12.64
N ALA A 46 3.81 9.58 -13.84
CA ALA A 46 2.96 8.72 -14.68
C ALA A 46 3.66 7.39 -15.03
N ARG A 47 4.93 7.45 -15.45
CA ARG A 47 5.76 6.26 -15.74
C ARG A 47 5.92 5.38 -14.51
N PHE A 48 6.24 5.97 -13.36
CA PHE A 48 6.34 5.23 -12.10
C PHE A 48 5.00 4.54 -11.75
N LEU A 49 3.90 5.28 -11.78
CA LEU A 49 2.59 4.75 -11.42
C LEU A 49 2.13 3.64 -12.37
N PHE A 50 2.46 3.75 -13.66
CA PHE A 50 2.21 2.69 -14.64
C PHE A 50 2.98 1.41 -14.26
N SER A 51 4.28 1.52 -14.01
CA SER A 51 5.11 0.39 -13.59
C SER A 51 4.63 -0.20 -12.26
N TYR A 52 4.39 0.62 -11.24
CA TYR A 52 3.94 0.17 -9.92
C TYR A 52 2.65 -0.65 -9.99
N ARG A 53 1.68 -0.22 -10.80
CA ARG A 53 0.41 -0.94 -10.95
C ARG A 53 0.51 -2.21 -11.79
N ARG A 54 1.58 -2.38 -12.57
CA ARG A 54 1.83 -3.54 -13.43
C ARG A 54 2.76 -4.57 -12.78
N THR A 55 3.63 -4.16 -11.86
CA THR A 55 4.54 -5.07 -11.16
C THR A 55 3.76 -5.95 -10.17
N PRO A 56 3.89 -7.29 -10.23
CA PRO A 56 3.29 -8.17 -9.25
C PRO A 56 3.92 -7.96 -7.87
N SER A 57 3.11 -7.92 -6.83
CA SER A 57 3.60 -7.83 -5.44
C SER A 57 4.02 -9.21 -4.95
N ALA A 58 5.15 -9.31 -4.27
CA ALA A 58 5.64 -10.57 -3.69
C ALA A 58 4.61 -11.22 -2.73
N ALA A 59 3.82 -10.41 -2.04
CA ALA A 59 2.81 -10.90 -1.10
C ALA A 59 1.56 -11.48 -1.79
N MET A 60 1.18 -10.96 -2.97
CA MET A 60 -0.07 -11.32 -3.66
C MET A 60 0.15 -12.14 -4.93
N GLY A 61 1.36 -12.21 -5.46
CA GLY A 61 1.69 -12.81 -6.76
C GLY A 61 1.07 -12.10 -7.98
N ARG A 62 0.18 -11.12 -7.75
CA ARG A 62 -0.54 -10.34 -8.76
C ARG A 62 -0.22 -8.86 -8.65
N SER A 63 -0.44 -8.14 -9.74
CA SER A 63 -0.25 -6.70 -9.81
C SER A 63 -1.48 -5.94 -9.24
N PRO A 64 -1.30 -4.72 -8.72
CA PRO A 64 -2.41 -3.91 -8.23
C PRO A 64 -3.52 -3.68 -9.26
N ALA A 65 -3.16 -3.49 -10.54
CA ALA A 65 -4.15 -3.32 -11.60
C ALA A 65 -4.92 -4.61 -11.92
N GLU A 66 -4.29 -5.77 -11.82
CA GLU A 66 -4.99 -7.06 -11.96
C GLU A 66 -5.98 -7.27 -10.82
N ASN A 67 -5.63 -6.90 -9.60
CA ASN A 67 -6.56 -6.99 -8.47
C ASN A 67 -7.73 -6.02 -8.62
N MET A 68 -7.50 -4.84 -9.20
CA MET A 68 -8.56 -3.84 -9.40
C MET A 68 -9.48 -4.15 -10.60
N PHE A 69 -8.92 -4.61 -11.72
CA PHE A 69 -9.64 -4.76 -12.99
C PHE A 69 -9.85 -6.22 -13.44
N GLY A 70 -9.29 -7.19 -12.72
CA GLY A 70 -9.37 -8.61 -13.06
C GLY A 70 -8.55 -9.03 -14.29
N ARG A 71 -7.70 -8.14 -14.84
CA ARG A 71 -6.90 -8.39 -16.05
C ARG A 71 -5.53 -7.68 -15.99
N PRO A 72 -4.49 -8.23 -16.62
CA PRO A 72 -3.19 -7.57 -16.73
C PRO A 72 -3.28 -6.29 -17.56
N MET A 73 -2.60 -5.24 -17.12
CA MET A 73 -2.37 -4.05 -17.97
C MET A 73 -1.38 -4.38 -19.09
N ARG A 74 -1.74 -4.00 -20.32
CA ARG A 74 -0.90 -4.20 -21.50
C ARG A 74 0.26 -3.21 -21.53
N SER A 75 1.41 -3.67 -21.99
CA SER A 75 2.62 -2.90 -22.22
C SER A 75 3.35 -3.39 -23.48
N SER A 76 4.43 -2.71 -23.84
CA SER A 76 5.36 -3.17 -24.88
C SER A 76 5.93 -4.56 -24.64
N LEU A 77 6.14 -4.98 -23.38
CA LEU A 77 6.65 -6.33 -23.06
C LEU A 77 5.64 -7.43 -23.39
N ASP A 78 4.35 -7.11 -23.46
CA ASP A 78 3.33 -8.11 -23.79
C ASP A 78 3.31 -8.41 -25.30
N LEU A 79 3.90 -7.55 -26.13
CA LEU A 79 4.09 -7.81 -27.56
C LEU A 79 5.13 -8.91 -27.82
N LEU A 80 6.05 -9.13 -26.87
CA LEU A 80 7.05 -10.20 -26.95
C LEU A 80 6.46 -11.58 -26.64
N LYS A 81 5.32 -11.63 -25.95
CA LYS A 81 4.59 -12.89 -25.74
C LYS A 81 3.84 -13.19 -27.03
N GLY A 82 4.36 -14.12 -27.82
CA GLY A 82 3.71 -14.59 -29.05
C GLY A 82 2.22 -14.92 -28.84
N THR A 83 1.43 -14.78 -29.90
CA THR A 83 -0.04 -14.81 -29.91
C THR A 83 -0.70 -16.13 -29.44
N GLY A 84 0.06 -17.09 -28.91
CA GLY A 84 -0.36 -18.47 -28.69
C GLY A 84 -0.57 -18.92 -27.24
N ASN A 85 -0.53 -18.05 -26.23
CA ASN A 85 -0.61 -18.52 -24.84
C ASN A 85 -1.92 -18.10 -24.15
N SER A 86 -2.79 -19.09 -24.06
CA SER A 86 -4.02 -19.15 -23.27
C SER A 86 -3.86 -18.45 -21.93
N THR A 87 -4.84 -17.59 -21.61
CA THR A 87 -4.98 -16.95 -20.31
C THR A 87 -5.00 -18.04 -19.23
N LYS A 88 -3.87 -18.31 -18.58
CA LYS A 88 -3.89 -19.12 -17.36
C LYS A 88 -4.73 -18.32 -16.37
N LYS A 89 -5.98 -18.75 -16.15
CA LYS A 89 -6.81 -18.26 -15.05
C LYS A 89 -6.10 -18.67 -13.77
N GLN A 90 -5.26 -17.78 -13.24
CA GLN A 90 -4.70 -18.00 -11.91
C GLN A 90 -5.87 -17.94 -10.93
N GLY A 91 -6.01 -18.97 -10.10
CA GLY A 91 -7.03 -19.01 -9.03
C GLY A 91 -6.82 -17.88 -8.03
N PRO A 92 -7.85 -17.47 -7.27
CA PRO A 92 -7.75 -16.33 -6.36
C PRO A 92 -6.57 -16.52 -5.41
N CYS A 93 -5.65 -15.55 -5.39
CA CYS A 93 -4.69 -15.48 -4.30
C CYS A 93 -5.41 -14.77 -3.17
N TYR A 94 -6.08 -15.54 -2.33
CA TYR A 94 -6.54 -15.08 -1.04
C TYR A 94 -5.30 -14.58 -0.31
N MET A 95 -5.34 -13.36 0.22
CA MET A 95 -4.31 -12.96 1.16
C MET A 95 -4.26 -14.02 2.24
N SER A 96 -3.16 -14.78 2.31
CA SER A 96 -2.88 -15.57 3.50
C SER A 96 -2.95 -14.57 4.64
N VAL A 97 -3.91 -14.78 5.55
CA VAL A 97 -4.06 -13.97 6.75
C VAL A 97 -2.67 -13.81 7.32
N PHE A 98 -2.13 -12.59 7.30
CA PHE A 98 -0.84 -12.33 7.91
C PHE A 98 -1.09 -12.58 9.40
N LEU A 99 -0.69 -13.76 9.90
CA LEU A 99 -0.72 -14.00 11.32
C LEU A 99 0.06 -12.85 11.96
N PRO A 100 -0.48 -12.19 12.99
CA PRO A 100 0.24 -11.13 13.66
C PRO A 100 1.62 -11.68 14.03
N LEU A 101 2.67 -10.97 13.59
CA LEU A 101 4.02 -11.20 14.09
C LEU A 101 3.92 -11.21 15.62
N GLN A 102 4.31 -12.32 16.27
CA GLN A 102 4.24 -12.45 17.72
C GLN A 102 4.82 -11.20 18.37
N THR A 103 3.93 -10.45 19.00
CA THR A 103 4.23 -9.31 19.85
C THR A 103 5.13 -9.81 20.96
N ARG A 104 6.27 -9.12 21.17
CA ARG A 104 7.16 -9.42 22.28
C ARG A 104 6.45 -8.99 23.57
N GLY A 105 5.80 -9.94 24.24
CA GLY A 105 4.98 -9.69 25.41
C GLY A 105 3.64 -9.07 25.00
N GLU A 106 2.55 -9.79 25.23
CA GLU A 106 1.22 -9.18 25.19
C GLU A 106 1.14 -8.22 26.38
N ASP A 107 1.05 -6.91 26.13
CA ASP A 107 0.63 -5.99 27.17
C ASP A 107 -0.77 -6.42 27.63
N PRO A 108 -1.04 -6.46 28.95
CA PRO A 108 -2.36 -6.80 29.45
C PRO A 108 -3.44 -5.94 28.80
N PRO A 109 -4.63 -6.51 28.49
CA PRO A 109 -5.72 -5.72 27.94
C PRO A 109 -6.09 -4.61 28.93
N LEU A 110 -6.14 -3.37 28.43
CA LEU A 110 -6.45 -2.19 29.24
C LEU A 110 -7.85 -2.32 29.85
N GLY A 111 -7.95 -2.11 31.17
CA GLY A 111 -9.21 -2.13 31.91
C GLY A 111 -10.02 -0.85 31.70
N LEU A 112 -11.35 -0.96 31.75
CA LEU A 112 -12.20 0.22 31.77
C LEU A 112 -11.90 1.05 33.03
N ARG A 113 -11.58 2.34 32.87
CA ARG A 113 -11.20 3.29 33.95
C ARG A 113 -9.78 3.12 34.52
N GLU A 114 -8.91 2.38 33.84
CA GLU A 114 -7.50 2.32 34.19
C GLU A 114 -6.79 3.65 33.86
N LEU A 115 -5.95 4.13 34.78
CA LEU A 115 -5.10 5.29 34.56
C LEU A 115 -3.93 4.88 33.66
N VAL A 116 -3.87 5.46 32.47
CA VAL A 116 -2.82 5.16 31.47
C VAL A 116 -2.04 6.43 31.15
N TRP A 117 -0.72 6.31 31.06
CA TRP A 117 0.14 7.40 30.61
C TRP A 117 0.04 7.59 29.10
N ALA A 118 -0.18 8.82 28.64
CA ALA A 118 -0.14 9.19 27.23
C ALA A 118 1.12 10.00 26.92
N ARG A 119 1.71 9.78 25.73
CA ARG A 119 2.86 10.57 25.28
C ARG A 119 2.45 12.03 25.03
N ASN A 120 3.26 12.96 25.53
CA ASN A 120 3.10 14.38 25.20
C ASN A 120 3.74 14.67 23.84
N PHE A 121 2.93 15.05 22.85
CA PHE A 121 3.38 15.42 21.51
C PHE A 121 3.50 16.94 21.29
N GLY A 122 3.22 17.74 22.31
CA GLY A 122 3.41 19.18 22.29
C GLY A 122 4.90 19.55 22.28
N ARG A 123 5.23 20.71 21.71
CA ARG A 123 6.56 21.30 21.89
C ARG A 123 6.60 21.93 23.28
N GLY A 124 7.47 21.43 24.16
CA GLY A 124 7.70 22.05 25.47
C GLY A 124 8.27 23.47 25.33
N SER A 125 8.20 24.26 26.40
CA SER A 125 9.00 25.49 26.52
C SER A 125 10.48 25.11 26.41
N LYS A 126 11.19 25.79 25.51
CA LYS A 126 12.65 25.63 25.34
C LYS A 126 13.40 26.07 26.58
#